data_AF-A0A9D7NKU8-F1
#
_entry.id   AF-A0A9D7NKU8-F1
#
_cell.length_a   1.000
_cell.length_b   1.000
_cell.length_c   1.000
_cell.angle_alpha   90.00
_cell.angle_beta   90.00
_cell.angle_gamma   90.00
#
_symmetry.space_group_name_H-M   'P 1'
#
loop_
_entity.id
_entity.type
_entity.pdbx_description
1 polymer ?
#
loop_
_entity_poly.entity_id
_entity_poly.type
_entity_poly.pdbx_seq_one_letter_code
_entity_poly.pdbx_strand_id
1 'polypeptide(L)'
;MAKDLGDHLALLEINKEESKIASEGKEKNYRQVIEELIAEKEEEVALMMEEYKYLDSCYRLLGELTQRFQFNNDADKNRLIEKFAFLQDPDAKVKSMQAERRYYQDLAMYNQLLGQTDKVFWTRKPGLFPRPRHSFQRKR
;
A
#
# COMPACT_ATOMS: atom_id res chain seq x y z
N MET A 1 -59.15 36.05 -18.00
CA MET A 1 -58.29 37.07 -17.37
C MET A 1 -57.88 36.70 -15.94
N ALA A 2 -58.72 36.80 -14.91
CA ALA A 2 -58.30 36.45 -13.54
C ALA A 2 -57.90 34.96 -13.37
N LYS A 3 -58.55 34.06 -14.13
CA LYS A 3 -58.25 32.62 -14.18
C LYS A 3 -56.90 32.32 -14.86
N ASP A 4 -56.62 32.96 -15.99
CA ASP A 4 -55.34 32.84 -16.72
C ASP A 4 -54.16 33.37 -15.90
N LEU A 5 -54.37 34.44 -15.14
CA LEU A 5 -53.38 35.00 -14.21
C LEU A 5 -53.08 34.04 -13.05
N GLY A 6 -54.10 33.34 -12.53
CA GLY A 6 -53.92 32.30 -11.52
C GLY A 6 -53.14 31.09 -12.05
N ASP A 7 -53.43 30.66 -13.27
CA ASP A 7 -52.73 29.54 -13.92
C ASP A 7 -51.26 29.88 -14.23
N HIS A 8 -50.96 31.12 -14.63
CA HIS A 8 -49.57 31.57 -14.81
C HIS A 8 -48.79 31.70 -13.49
N LEU A 9 -49.45 32.10 -12.40
CA LEU A 9 -48.81 32.14 -11.08
C LEU A 9 -48.48 30.73 -10.58
N ALA A 10 -49.40 29.79 -10.75
CA ALA A 10 -49.20 28.39 -10.40
C ALA A 10 -48.05 27.74 -11.20
N LEU A 11 -47.96 28.03 -12.50
CA LEU A 11 -46.84 27.57 -13.33
C LEU A 11 -45.48 28.14 -12.89
N LEU A 12 -45.44 29.37 -12.41
CA LEU A 12 -44.23 29.98 -11.87
C LEU A 12 -43.80 29.36 -10.54
N GLU A 13 -44.75 29.04 -9.67
CA GLU A 13 -44.47 28.31 -8.42
C GLU A 13 -43.94 26.90 -8.70
N ILE A 14 -44.55 26.16 -9.63
CA ILE A 14 -44.08 24.84 -10.06
C ILE A 14 -42.64 24.92 -10.59
N ASN A 15 -42.35 25.84 -11.51
CA ASN A 15 -41.00 26.00 -12.06
C ASN A 15 -39.95 26.38 -11.00
N LYS A 16 -40.36 27.16 -9.98
CA LYS A 16 -39.50 27.53 -8.86
C LYS A 16 -39.20 26.34 -7.97
N GLU A 17 -40.21 25.54 -7.64
CA GLU A 17 -40.06 24.31 -6.86
C GLU A 17 -39.18 23.28 -7.60
N GLU A 18 -39.42 23.08 -8.90
CA GLU A 18 -38.63 22.17 -9.74
C GLU A 18 -37.17 22.61 -9.86
N SER A 19 -36.91 23.91 -10.03
CA SER A 19 -35.55 24.46 -10.08
C SER A 19 -34.82 24.27 -8.76
N LYS A 20 -35.51 24.44 -7.63
CA LYS A 20 -34.96 24.22 -6.29
C LYS A 20 -34.63 22.74 -6.07
N ILE A 21 -35.54 21.84 -6.43
CA ILE A 21 -35.30 20.38 -6.35
C ILE A 21 -34.12 19.97 -7.24
N ALA A 22 -34.02 20.52 -8.45
CA ALA A 22 -32.92 20.26 -9.37
C ALA A 22 -31.57 20.78 -8.85
N SER A 23 -31.52 21.94 -8.18
CA SER A 23 -30.27 22.46 -7.61
C SER A 23 -29.85 21.64 -6.38
N GLU A 24 -30.77 21.35 -5.47
CA GLU A 24 -30.50 20.54 -4.28
C GLU A 24 -30.08 19.11 -4.64
N GLY A 25 -30.69 18.52 -5.68
CA GLY A 25 -30.33 17.20 -6.21
C GLY A 25 -28.92 17.18 -6.80
N LYS A 26 -28.53 18.23 -7.55
CA LYS A 26 -27.16 18.37 -8.08
C LYS A 26 -26.14 18.53 -6.96
N GLU A 27 -26.39 19.41 -5.98
CA GLU A 27 -25.48 19.62 -4.84
C GLU A 27 -25.27 18.35 -4.01
N LYS A 28 -26.32 17.58 -3.75
CA LYS A 28 -26.21 16.29 -3.06
C LYS A 28 -25.37 15.28 -3.84
N ASN A 29 -25.55 15.22 -5.16
CA ASN A 29 -24.80 14.33 -6.03
C ASN A 29 -23.31 14.73 -6.10
N TYR A 30 -23.01 16.03 -6.22
CA TYR A 30 -21.63 16.54 -6.15
C TYR A 30 -20.97 16.25 -4.81
N ARG A 31 -21.70 16.39 -3.70
CA ARG A 31 -21.17 16.07 -2.37
C ARG A 31 -20.82 14.59 -2.24
N GLN A 32 -21.68 13.69 -2.71
CA GLN A 32 -21.41 12.25 -2.70
C GLN A 32 -20.17 11.91 -3.54
N VAL A 33 -20.05 12.46 -4.75
CA VAL A 33 -18.88 12.25 -5.61
C VAL A 33 -17.60 12.76 -4.95
N ILE A 34 -17.65 13.91 -4.26
CA ILE A 34 -16.49 14.44 -3.51
C ILE A 34 -16.13 13.52 -2.34
N GLU A 35 -17.10 13.02 -1.60
CA GLU A 35 -16.87 12.09 -0.48
C GLU A 35 -16.25 10.77 -0.96
N GLU A 36 -16.71 10.23 -2.09
CA GLU A 36 -16.13 9.05 -2.75
C GLU A 36 -14.68 9.30 -3.20
N LEU A 37 -14.41 10.43 -3.86
CA LEU A 37 -13.06 10.81 -4.29
C LEU A 37 -12.10 11.01 -3.09
N ILE A 38 -12.60 11.53 -1.97
CA ILE A 38 -11.80 11.66 -0.74
C ILE A 38 -11.45 10.28 -0.20
N ALA A 39 -12.42 9.37 -0.13
CA ALA A 39 -12.19 8.01 0.36
C ALA A 39 -11.19 7.24 -0.52
N GLU A 40 -11.34 7.32 -1.84
CA GLU A 40 -10.41 6.71 -2.82
C GLU A 40 -8.99 7.28 -2.65
N LYS A 41 -8.87 8.60 -2.51
CA LYS A 41 -7.58 9.25 -2.28
C LYS A 41 -6.94 8.79 -0.96
N GLU A 42 -7.71 8.68 0.12
CA GLU A 42 -7.20 8.24 1.42
C GLU A 42 -6.69 6.79 1.35
N GLU A 43 -7.39 5.91 0.64
CA GLU A 43 -6.95 4.53 0.40
C GLU A 43 -5.65 4.48 -0.40
N GLU A 44 -5.57 5.22 -1.51
CA GLU A 44 -4.35 5.29 -2.35
C GLU A 44 -3.16 5.86 -1.58
N VAL A 45 -3.37 6.91 -0.77
CA VAL A 45 -2.31 7.45 0.09
C VAL A 45 -1.85 6.41 1.10
N ALA A 46 -2.75 5.64 1.69
CA ALA A 46 -2.37 4.57 2.63
C ALA A 46 -1.54 3.47 1.95
N LEU A 47 -1.89 3.08 0.72
CA LEU A 47 -1.11 2.12 -0.08
C LEU A 47 0.27 2.67 -0.43
N MET A 48 0.36 3.93 -0.87
CA MET A 48 1.65 4.59 -1.14
C MET A 48 2.53 4.69 0.11
N MET A 49 1.97 5.01 1.27
CA MET A 49 2.71 5.06 2.53
C MET A 49 3.25 3.68 2.92
N GLU A 50 2.48 2.62 2.70
CA GLU A 50 2.92 1.24 2.92
C GLU A 50 4.09 0.88 1.97
N GLU A 51 3.97 1.18 0.68
CA GLU A 51 5.04 0.96 -0.28
C GLU A 51 6.32 1.75 0.06
N TYR A 52 6.17 3.01 0.46
CA TYR A 52 7.28 3.87 0.83
C TYR A 52 8.02 3.35 2.07
N LYS A 53 7.29 2.84 3.07
CA LYS A 53 7.86 2.19 4.26
C LYS A 53 8.82 1.07 3.86
N TYR A 54 8.37 0.15 3.00
CA TYR A 54 9.21 -0.98 2.56
C TYR A 54 10.33 -0.55 1.61
N LEU A 55 10.14 0.53 0.84
CA LEU A 55 11.23 1.06 0.02
C LEU A 55 12.35 1.67 0.87
N ASP A 56 12.00 2.45 1.89
CA ASP A 56 12.98 3.04 2.81
C ASP A 56 13.76 1.94 3.57
N SER A 57 13.08 0.90 4.05
CA SER A 57 13.77 -0.23 4.68
C SER A 57 14.69 -0.98 3.73
N CYS A 58 14.28 -1.16 2.47
CA CYS A 58 15.11 -1.75 1.43
C CYS A 58 16.43 -0.99 1.27
N TYR A 59 16.38 0.34 1.16
CA TYR A 59 17.60 1.15 1.06
C TYR A 59 18.48 1.06 2.30
N ARG A 60 17.89 1.06 3.51
CA ARG A 60 18.65 0.91 4.75
C ARG A 60 19.35 -0.44 4.82
N LEU A 61 18.66 -1.54 4.50
CA LEU A 61 19.24 -2.89 4.47
C LEU A 61 20.31 -3.05 3.40
N LEU A 62 20.10 -2.45 2.21
CA LEU A 62 21.12 -2.40 1.16
C LEU A 62 22.37 -1.66 1.65
N GLY A 63 22.19 -0.57 2.40
CA GLY A 63 23.27 0.16 3.08
C GLY A 63 24.07 -0.74 4.04
N GLU A 64 23.38 -1.51 4.87
CA GLU A 64 24.05 -2.48 5.78
C GLU A 64 24.79 -3.57 4.97
N LEU A 65 24.16 -4.12 3.92
CA LEU A 65 24.73 -5.16 3.05
C LEU A 65 25.97 -4.71 2.28
N THR A 66 25.97 -3.46 1.79
CA THR A 66 27.12 -2.89 1.07
C THR A 66 28.32 -2.68 2.00
N GLN A 67 28.07 -2.39 3.28
CA GLN A 67 29.13 -2.32 4.29
C GLN A 67 29.61 -3.70 4.71
N ARG A 68 28.68 -4.65 4.87
CA ARG A 68 28.97 -6.00 5.37
C ARG A 68 28.01 -7.03 4.76
N PHE A 69 28.56 -8.09 4.18
CA PHE A 69 27.73 -9.18 3.64
C PHE A 69 26.98 -9.97 4.72
N GLN A 70 27.55 -10.09 5.92
CA GLN A 70 27.01 -10.79 7.07
C GLN A 70 27.59 -10.22 8.38
N PHE A 71 26.80 -10.18 9.44
CA PHE A 71 27.27 -9.88 10.79
C PHE A 71 27.81 -11.14 11.48
N ASN A 72 29.06 -11.07 11.93
CA ASN A 72 29.73 -12.17 12.64
C ASN A 72 29.59 -12.06 14.17
N ASN A 73 29.39 -10.85 14.70
CA ASN A 73 29.24 -10.59 16.12
C ASN A 73 27.75 -10.51 16.49
N ASP A 74 27.38 -11.11 17.61
CA ASP A 74 26.00 -11.14 18.11
C ASP A 74 25.50 -9.77 18.56
N ALA A 75 26.40 -8.86 19.00
CA ALA A 75 26.03 -7.49 19.32
C ALA A 75 25.45 -6.73 18.11
N ASP A 76 26.06 -6.89 16.94
CA ASP A 76 25.60 -6.24 15.71
C ASP A 76 24.33 -6.91 15.16
N LYS A 77 24.21 -8.24 15.29
CA LYS A 77 22.98 -8.96 14.94
C LYS A 77 21.80 -8.50 15.79
N ASN A 78 21.99 -8.34 17.10
CA ASN A 78 20.94 -7.87 18.01
C ASN A 78 20.48 -6.45 17.66
N ARG A 79 21.43 -5.55 17.34
CA ARG A 79 21.09 -4.20 16.85
C ARG A 79 20.27 -4.24 15.55
N LEU A 80 20.63 -5.13 14.63
CA LEU A 80 19.88 -5.32 13.39
C LEU A 80 18.46 -5.87 13.66
N ILE A 81 18.34 -6.82 14.58
CA ILE A 81 17.06 -7.39 15.02
C ILE A 81 16.15 -6.29 15.57
N GLU A 82 16.65 -5.46 16.48
CA GLU A 82 15.87 -4.35 17.05
C GLU A 82 15.47 -3.33 15.98
N LYS A 83 16.42 -2.93 15.12
CA LYS A 83 16.20 -1.92 14.07
C LYS A 83 15.16 -2.34 13.02
N PHE A 84 15.07 -3.64 12.74
CA PHE A 84 14.18 -4.21 11.73
C PHE A 84 13.16 -5.20 12.32
N ALA A 85 12.79 -5.04 13.58
CA ALA A 85 11.85 -5.93 14.28
C ALA A 85 10.51 -6.08 13.53
N PHE A 86 10.07 -5.02 12.82
CA PHE A 86 8.83 -5.04 12.02
C PHE A 86 8.85 -6.06 10.87
N LEU A 87 10.02 -6.57 10.44
CA LEU A 87 10.10 -7.61 9.40
C LEU A 87 9.83 -9.01 9.97
N GLN A 88 9.89 -9.18 11.29
CA GLN A 88 9.66 -10.46 11.96
C GLN A 88 8.18 -10.82 12.11
N ASP A 89 7.28 -9.88 11.83
CA ASP A 89 5.84 -10.09 11.90
C ASP A 89 5.26 -10.37 10.49
N PRO A 90 5.01 -11.65 10.14
CA PRO A 90 4.43 -12.02 8.86
C PRO A 90 2.92 -11.78 8.77
N ASP A 91 2.24 -11.48 9.89
CA ASP A 91 0.77 -11.38 9.95
C ASP A 91 0.24 -9.99 9.57
N ALA A 92 1.12 -8.99 9.43
CA ALA A 92 0.79 -7.75 8.76
C ALA A 92 0.54 -8.05 7.26
N LYS A 93 -0.71 -8.39 6.89
CA LYS A 93 -1.14 -8.54 5.50
C LYS A 93 -0.80 -7.25 4.75
N VAL A 94 0.33 -7.28 4.05
CA VAL A 94 0.75 -6.21 3.15
C VAL A 94 -0.31 -6.06 2.07
N LYS A 95 -0.89 -4.86 1.95
CA LYS A 95 -2.06 -4.65 1.09
C LYS A 95 -1.66 -4.47 -0.37
N SER A 96 -0.59 -3.72 -0.63
CA SER A 96 -0.08 -3.54 -1.99
C SER A 96 0.77 -4.74 -2.43
N MET A 97 0.56 -5.21 -3.67
CA MET A 97 1.40 -6.22 -4.31
C MET A 97 2.87 -5.77 -4.41
N GLN A 98 3.14 -4.48 -4.63
CA GLN A 98 4.51 -3.98 -4.69
C GLN A 98 5.16 -3.96 -3.31
N ALA A 99 4.41 -3.54 -2.30
CA ALA A 99 4.85 -3.58 -0.91
C ALA A 99 5.13 -5.04 -0.48
N GLU A 100 4.30 -5.99 -0.87
CA GLU A 100 4.49 -7.41 -0.57
C GLU A 100 5.80 -7.94 -1.19
N ARG A 101 6.06 -7.59 -2.45
CA ARG A 101 7.32 -7.94 -3.11
C ARG A 101 8.52 -7.37 -2.35
N ARG A 102 8.47 -6.09 -1.96
CA ARG A 102 9.55 -5.41 -1.24
C ARG A 102 9.75 -6.00 0.16
N TYR A 103 8.68 -6.30 0.88
CA TYR A 103 8.75 -7.00 2.17
C TYR A 103 9.57 -8.29 2.08
N TYR A 104 9.30 -9.13 1.08
CA TYR A 104 10.05 -10.37 0.90
C TYR A 104 11.51 -10.15 0.46
N GLN A 105 11.79 -9.07 -0.26
CA GLN A 105 13.17 -8.67 -0.59
C GLN A 105 13.91 -8.24 0.68
N ASP A 106 13.30 -7.40 1.49
CA ASP A 106 13.85 -6.94 2.76
C ASP A 106 14.07 -8.09 3.72
N LEU A 107 13.12 -9.01 3.81
CA LEU A 107 13.24 -10.20 4.64
C LEU A 107 14.38 -11.12 4.17
N ALA A 108 14.60 -11.23 2.85
CA ALA A 108 15.74 -11.96 2.31
C ALA A 108 17.07 -11.29 2.66
N MET A 109 17.19 -9.97 2.49
CA MET A 109 18.38 -9.20 2.84
C MET A 109 18.68 -9.27 4.34
N TYR A 110 17.64 -9.14 5.16
CA TYR A 110 17.72 -9.25 6.62
C TYR A 110 18.24 -10.63 7.06
N ASN A 111 17.68 -11.71 6.53
CA ASN A 111 18.14 -13.06 6.84
C ASN A 111 19.58 -13.31 6.36
N GLN A 112 19.98 -12.73 5.22
CA GLN A 112 21.36 -12.79 4.75
C GLN A 112 22.33 -12.09 5.72
N LEU A 113 22.00 -10.88 6.18
CA LEU A 113 22.81 -10.15 7.17
C LEU A 113 22.95 -10.92 8.49
N LEU A 114 21.94 -11.69 8.88
CA LEU A 114 21.99 -12.58 10.06
C LEU A 114 22.76 -13.89 9.82
N GLY A 115 23.14 -14.20 8.57
CA GLY A 115 23.76 -15.48 8.21
C GLY A 115 22.79 -16.65 8.07
N GLN A 116 21.48 -16.39 8.03
CA GLN A 116 20.42 -17.38 7.90
C GLN A 116 20.12 -17.66 6.42
N THR A 117 21.13 -18.14 5.69
CA THR A 117 21.09 -18.34 4.23
C THR A 117 19.97 -19.27 3.77
N ASP A 118 19.60 -20.27 4.58
CA ASP A 118 18.48 -21.15 4.27
C ASP A 118 17.18 -20.35 4.10
N LYS A 119 16.89 -19.44 5.04
CA LYS A 119 15.64 -18.67 5.07
C LYS A 119 15.52 -17.66 3.93
N VAL A 120 16.62 -17.26 3.29
CA VAL A 120 16.63 -16.35 2.14
C VAL A 120 15.79 -16.89 0.97
N PHE A 121 15.75 -18.21 0.81
CA PHE A 121 15.05 -18.87 -0.32
C PHE A 121 13.67 -19.40 0.05
N TRP A 122 13.40 -19.63 1.34
CA TRP A 122 12.12 -20.16 1.84
C TRP A 122 11.06 -19.08 2.10
N THR A 123 11.45 -17.82 2.25
CA THR A 123 10.54 -16.71 2.53
C THR A 123 9.66 -16.30 1.34
N ARG A 124 9.80 -16.91 0.16
CA ARG A 124 9.01 -16.56 -1.03
C ARG A 124 7.76 -17.44 -1.14
N LYS A 125 6.59 -16.81 -1.36
CA LYS A 125 5.39 -17.53 -1.82
C LYS A 125 5.70 -18.32 -3.12
N PRO A 126 5.33 -19.60 -3.23
CA PRO A 126 5.53 -20.36 -4.46
C PRO A 126 4.71 -19.72 -5.60
N GLY A 127 5.40 -19.22 -6.63
CA GLY A 127 4.78 -18.67 -7.85
C GLY A 127 5.26 -17.29 -8.31
N LEU A 128 5.87 -16.47 -7.44
CA LEU A 128 6.19 -15.07 -7.80
C LEU A 128 7.51 -14.89 -8.58
N PHE A 129 8.48 -15.79 -8.44
CA PHE A 129 9.76 -15.72 -9.17
C PHE A 129 10.36 -17.11 -9.42
N PRO A 130 10.92 -17.40 -10.61
CA PRO A 130 11.57 -18.68 -10.87
C PRO A 130 12.80 -18.86 -9.98
N ARG A 131 12.93 -20.06 -9.38
CA ARG A 131 14.14 -20.43 -8.62
C ARG A 131 15.35 -20.47 -9.57
N PRO A 132 16.51 -19.91 -9.20
CA PRO A 132 17.74 -20.14 -9.97
C PRO A 132 18.08 -21.63 -9.89
N ARG A 133 18.08 -22.29 -11.05
CA ARG A 133 18.46 -23.71 -11.20
C ARG A 133 19.98 -23.85 -11.12
N HIS A 134 20.58 -23.69 -9.94
CA HIS A 134 21.98 -24.08 -9.78
C HIS A 134 22.19 -24.88 -8.49
N SER A 135 22.03 -26.20 -8.62
CA SER A 135 22.70 -27.17 -7.77
C SER A 135 24.20 -27.05 -8.05
N PHE A 136 24.94 -26.37 -7.17
CA PHE A 136 26.39 -26.55 -7.09
C PHE A 136 26.68 -27.96 -6.58
N GLN A 137 26.76 -28.93 -7.50
CA GLN A 137 27.48 -30.16 -7.20
C GLN A 137 28.96 -29.81 -7.10
N ARG A 138 29.47 -29.72 -5.87
CA ARG A 138 30.91 -29.83 -5.61
C ARG A 138 31.37 -31.19 -6.11
N LYS A 139 32.02 -31.24 -7.28
CA LYS A 139 32.89 -32.36 -7.59
C LYS A 139 34.19 -32.18 -6.82
N ARG A 140 34.57 -33.27 -6.16
CA ARG A 140 35.78 -33.46 -5.35
C ARG A 140 37.04 -33.25 -6.17
#